data_AF-A0A1M3E4C8-F1
#
_entry.id   AF-A0A1M3E4C8-F1
#
_cell.length_a   1.000
_cell.length_b   1.000
_cell.length_c   1.000
_cell.angle_alpha   90.00
_cell.angle_beta   90.00
_cell.angle_gamma   90.00
#
_symmetry.space_group_name_H-M   'P 1'
#
loop_
_entity.id
_entity.type
_entity.pdbx_description
1 polymer ?
#
loop_
_entity_poly.entity_id
_entity_poly.type
_entity_poly.pdbx_seq_one_letter_code
_entity_poly.pdbx_strand_id
1 'polypeptide(L)'
;MQEEPRFLVGNHIYRIDSYFGIITQAGNADNQIRISELPENLHSYDLPIDPISGKLLSGNPQKDAPVVSIPKTVLEEGYLECSKFAENFNAQLSEQSGIRLVDEKVKKEIEDLIIPLPQPQFPVLEKDGYKFEVDVSLRELRNVDKPFIHIELDRLLEKNGKYIAYILDEGRLSEWDHGNSLKLEIDQLVKIAPDDVSKVYGIPKDKLPETDKELRSNPEYIVDRIDKGKLPVMRIVDEDYYVDTRLHELRSMNKHWKKLELIDNGPEAFEADCKHVYLYDYLNRQIVKNFNELTEVPKHTAFIVLPDLNSFDPVAAGRKLYNDPYALLNKYPLQPLMEARLVPIEKTYLAERIQYNKEKKLLEKSSKVKLVSDNKKIIKPGKKNNKGNGLPF
;
A
#
# COMPACT_ATOMS: atom_id res chain seq x y z
N MET A 1 11.20 -18.05 1.15
CA MET A 1 12.27 -17.03 1.23
C MET A 1 11.86 -16.03 2.27
N GLN A 2 12.79 -15.60 3.11
CA GLN A 2 12.51 -14.74 4.25
C GLN A 2 12.57 -13.27 3.82
N GLU A 3 11.69 -12.45 4.37
CA GLU A 3 11.78 -10.99 4.25
C GLU A 3 13.04 -10.47 4.97
N GLU A 4 13.39 -9.18 4.79
CA GLU A 4 14.52 -8.60 5.53
C GLU A 4 14.30 -8.80 7.04
N PRO A 5 15.34 -9.18 7.81
CA PRO A 5 15.22 -9.23 9.24
C PRO A 5 14.89 -7.84 9.78
N ARG A 6 13.92 -7.79 10.69
CA ARG A 6 13.49 -6.56 11.35
C ARG A 6 14.23 -6.35 12.66
N PHE A 7 14.16 -5.17 13.24
CA PHE A 7 14.50 -4.95 14.64
C PHE A 7 13.71 -3.76 15.18
N LEU A 8 13.64 -3.63 16.50
CA LEU A 8 12.95 -2.51 17.15
C LEU A 8 13.95 -1.55 17.76
N VAL A 9 13.63 -0.26 17.63
CA VAL A 9 14.18 0.81 18.47
C VAL A 9 13.00 1.48 19.17
N GLY A 10 12.86 1.23 20.48
CA GLY A 10 11.62 1.57 21.20
C GLY A 10 10.40 0.85 20.59
N ASN A 11 9.44 1.64 20.07
CA ASN A 11 8.22 1.16 19.41
C ASN A 11 8.29 1.25 17.88
N HIS A 12 9.45 1.59 17.32
CA HIS A 12 9.65 1.74 15.88
C HIS A 12 10.28 0.49 15.30
N ILE A 13 9.75 0.02 14.17
CA ILE A 13 10.23 -1.18 13.49
C ILE A 13 11.12 -0.73 12.32
N TYR A 14 12.28 -1.36 12.19
CA TYR A 14 13.21 -1.15 11.08
C TYR A 14 13.49 -2.47 10.39
N ARG A 15 13.91 -2.40 9.13
CA ARG A 15 14.35 -3.52 8.31
C ARG A 15 15.81 -3.34 7.95
N ILE A 16 16.55 -4.44 7.91
CA ILE A 16 17.96 -4.48 7.52
C ILE A 16 18.07 -5.15 6.15
N ASP A 17 18.36 -4.36 5.14
CA ASP A 17 18.78 -4.88 3.84
C ASP A 17 20.31 -4.98 3.84
N SER A 18 20.84 -6.11 4.31
CA SER A 18 22.30 -6.33 4.39
C SER A 18 22.95 -6.44 3.01
N TYR A 19 22.19 -6.77 1.96
CA TYR A 19 22.73 -6.84 0.61
C TYR A 19 23.00 -5.45 0.02
N PHE A 20 22.07 -4.50 0.23
CA PHE A 20 22.26 -3.11 -0.21
C PHE A 20 22.88 -2.20 0.85
N GLY A 21 23.06 -2.71 2.07
CA GLY A 21 23.60 -1.95 3.19
C GLY A 21 22.66 -0.83 3.62
N ILE A 22 21.35 -1.07 3.69
CA ILE A 22 20.33 -0.06 3.99
C ILE A 22 19.50 -0.47 5.21
N ILE A 23 19.23 0.49 6.09
CA ILE A 23 18.23 0.38 7.15
C ILE A 23 17.04 1.25 6.78
N THR A 24 15.83 0.71 6.80
CA THR A 24 14.59 1.44 6.46
C THR A 24 13.56 1.25 7.57
N GLN A 25 12.89 2.33 7.98
CA GLN A 25 11.77 2.24 8.90
C GLN A 25 10.57 1.56 8.21
N ALA A 26 10.00 0.55 8.84
CA ALA A 26 8.80 -0.09 8.33
C ALA A 26 7.67 0.94 8.24
N GLY A 27 6.97 0.97 7.10
CA GLY A 27 5.94 1.98 6.84
C GLY A 27 6.43 3.25 6.15
N ASN A 28 7.73 3.55 6.16
CA ASN A 28 8.26 4.84 5.71
C ASN A 28 9.56 4.69 4.90
N ALA A 29 9.44 4.57 3.57
CA ALA A 29 10.59 4.44 2.66
C ALA A 29 11.58 5.60 2.74
N ASP A 30 11.10 6.82 3.04
CA ASP A 30 11.94 8.02 3.08
C ASP A 30 12.75 8.11 4.37
N ASN A 31 12.38 7.35 5.40
CA ASN A 31 13.14 7.23 6.63
C ASN A 31 14.09 6.04 6.57
N GLN A 32 15.17 6.22 5.80
CA GLN A 32 16.21 5.23 5.59
C GLN A 32 17.61 5.84 5.73
N ILE A 33 18.60 4.99 6.02
CA ILE A 33 20.01 5.36 6.09
C ILE A 33 20.88 4.23 5.54
N ARG A 34 21.99 4.58 4.89
CA ARG A 34 22.98 3.56 4.49
C ARG A 34 23.85 3.19 5.68
N ILE A 35 24.16 1.90 5.83
CA ILE A 35 25.08 1.41 6.88
C ILE A 35 26.45 2.09 6.75
N SER A 36 26.92 2.36 5.53
CA SER A 36 28.16 3.08 5.26
C SER A 36 28.17 4.55 5.70
N GLU A 37 27.00 5.12 6.03
CA GLU A 37 26.86 6.48 6.55
C GLU A 37 26.86 6.52 8.09
N LEU A 38 26.81 5.36 8.75
CA LEU A 38 26.78 5.27 10.21
C LEU A 38 28.20 5.43 10.78
N PRO A 39 28.36 6.20 11.88
CA PRO A 39 29.62 6.20 12.62
C PRO A 39 29.98 4.78 13.09
N GLU A 40 31.16 4.34 12.69
CA GLU A 40 31.66 2.99 12.95
C GLU A 40 32.51 2.97 14.22
N ASN A 41 32.17 2.06 15.13
CA ASN A 41 32.97 1.70 16.30
C ASN A 41 33.63 0.33 16.08
N LEU A 42 34.47 -0.11 17.03
CA LEU A 42 35.24 -1.36 16.90
C LEU A 42 34.32 -2.58 16.61
N HIS A 43 33.17 -2.67 17.28
CA HIS A 43 32.26 -3.81 17.21
C HIS A 43 30.80 -3.45 16.87
N SER A 44 30.51 -2.19 16.62
CA SER A 44 29.14 -1.70 16.39
C SER A 44 29.12 -0.50 15.45
N TYR A 45 27.91 -0.17 15.00
CA TYR A 45 27.56 1.08 14.34
C TYR A 45 26.67 1.89 15.26
N ASP A 46 26.89 3.20 15.29
CA ASP A 46 26.04 4.14 16.00
C ASP A 46 24.91 4.58 15.06
N LEU A 47 23.66 4.28 15.43
CA LEU A 47 22.48 4.70 14.71
C LEU A 47 21.86 5.92 15.42
N PRO A 48 22.12 7.15 14.95
CA PRO A 48 21.48 8.34 15.49
C PRO A 48 20.00 8.38 15.09
N ILE A 49 19.14 8.57 16.08
CA ILE A 49 17.69 8.44 15.93
C ILE A 49 16.95 9.40 16.86
N ASP A 50 15.86 9.98 16.38
CA ASP A 50 14.87 10.61 17.24
C ASP A 50 13.97 9.52 17.88
N PRO A 51 14.05 9.28 19.20
CA PRO A 51 13.32 8.18 19.84
C PRO A 51 11.80 8.38 19.82
N ILE A 52 11.31 9.62 19.66
CA ILE A 52 9.89 9.93 19.64
C ILE A 52 9.32 9.61 18.26
N SER A 53 9.89 10.22 17.21
CA SER A 53 9.39 10.04 15.84
C SER A 53 9.88 8.78 15.15
N GLY A 54 10.97 8.17 15.63
CA GLY A 54 11.68 7.11 14.93
C GLY A 54 12.47 7.60 13.73
N LYS A 55 12.63 8.92 13.55
CA LYS A 55 13.37 9.45 12.41
C LYS A 55 14.86 9.14 12.53
N LEU A 56 15.42 8.49 11.51
CA LEU A 56 16.85 8.26 11.33
C LEU A 56 17.52 9.58 10.97
N LEU A 57 18.64 9.89 11.63
CA LEU A 57 19.32 11.17 11.47
C LEU A 57 20.58 10.97 10.62
N SER A 58 20.56 11.38 9.36
CA SER A 58 21.74 11.32 8.48
C SER A 58 22.72 12.47 8.75
N GLY A 59 24.02 12.24 8.60
CA GLY A 59 25.08 13.26 8.69
C GLY A 59 25.83 13.27 10.02
N ASN A 60 26.54 14.35 10.35
CA ASN A 60 27.10 14.53 11.70
C ASN A 60 25.94 14.76 12.67
N PRO A 61 25.56 13.78 13.50
CA PRO A 61 24.47 13.99 14.44
C PRO A 61 24.80 15.19 15.31
N GLN A 62 23.78 15.98 15.66
CA GLN A 62 23.94 16.98 16.72
C GLN A 62 24.53 16.27 17.94
N LYS A 63 25.48 16.90 18.64
CA LYS A 63 26.24 16.31 19.76
C LYS A 63 25.39 15.62 20.82
N ASP A 64 24.09 15.92 20.87
CA ASP A 64 23.14 15.49 21.89
C ASP A 64 22.01 14.58 21.33
N ALA A 65 22.08 14.17 20.07
CA ALA A 65 21.08 13.24 19.51
C ALA A 65 21.21 11.85 20.17
N PRO A 66 20.10 11.22 20.59
CA PRO A 66 20.14 9.84 21.06
C PRO A 66 20.71 8.91 19.99
N VAL A 67 21.56 7.99 20.42
CA VAL A 67 22.23 7.01 19.57
C VAL A 67 21.93 5.62 20.12
N VAL A 68 21.59 4.68 19.24
CA VAL A 68 21.56 3.26 19.57
C VAL A 68 22.75 2.55 18.93
N SER A 69 23.33 1.59 19.63
CA SER A 69 24.57 0.91 19.20
C SER A 69 24.21 -0.46 18.64
N ILE A 70 24.34 -0.63 17.33
CA ILE A 70 23.95 -1.85 16.62
C ILE A 70 25.20 -2.68 16.33
N PRO A 71 25.32 -3.93 16.81
CA PRO A 71 26.48 -4.74 16.52
C PRO A 71 26.70 -4.95 15.02
N LYS A 72 27.96 -4.97 14.59
CA LYS A 72 28.32 -5.22 13.18
C LYS A 72 27.75 -6.54 12.66
N THR A 73 27.78 -7.58 13.48
CA THR A 73 27.21 -8.90 13.13
C THR A 73 25.72 -8.83 12.78
N VAL A 74 24.96 -7.92 13.39
CA VAL A 74 23.53 -7.75 13.08
C VAL A 74 23.32 -7.07 11.72
N LEU A 75 24.13 -6.07 11.37
CA LEU A 75 23.96 -5.28 10.14
C LEU A 75 24.66 -5.87 8.92
N GLU A 76 25.87 -6.40 9.09
CA GLU A 76 26.71 -6.89 7.99
C GLU A 76 26.40 -8.36 7.67
N GLU A 77 26.30 -9.21 8.67
CA GLU A 77 26.01 -10.65 8.48
C GLU A 77 24.50 -10.91 8.42
N GLY A 78 23.69 -9.98 8.94
CA GLY A 78 22.26 -10.19 9.14
C GLY A 78 21.97 -11.20 10.25
N TYR A 79 20.70 -11.49 10.46
CA TYR A 79 20.30 -12.55 11.38
C TYR A 79 18.95 -13.15 10.99
N LEU A 80 18.62 -14.31 11.57
CA LEU A 80 17.34 -14.97 11.38
C LEU A 80 16.34 -14.52 12.46
N GLU A 81 15.19 -13.98 12.07
CA GLU A 81 14.08 -13.74 13.02
C GLU A 81 13.65 -15.05 13.71
N CYS A 82 13.21 -14.93 14.97
CA CYS A 82 12.82 -16.07 15.83
C CYS A 82 13.93 -17.10 16.03
N SER A 83 15.20 -16.70 15.93
CA SER A 83 16.35 -17.56 16.20
C SER A 83 16.82 -17.48 17.65
N LYS A 84 17.55 -18.51 18.10
CA LYS A 84 18.27 -18.50 19.38
C LYS A 84 19.25 -17.33 19.50
N PHE A 85 19.80 -16.86 18.38
CA PHE A 85 20.65 -15.67 18.36
C PHE A 85 19.86 -14.42 18.79
N ALA A 86 18.67 -14.20 18.24
CA ALA A 86 17.80 -13.09 18.62
C ALA A 86 17.38 -13.17 20.10
N GLU A 87 17.01 -14.37 20.57
CA GLU A 87 16.66 -14.60 21.99
C GLU A 87 17.83 -14.28 22.93
N ASN A 88 19.02 -14.81 22.64
CA ASN A 88 20.22 -14.58 23.46
C ASN A 88 20.66 -13.12 23.42
N PHE A 89 20.61 -12.49 22.25
CA PHE A 89 20.88 -11.07 22.09
C PHE A 89 19.94 -10.24 22.95
N ASN A 90 18.63 -10.50 22.87
CA ASN A 90 17.65 -9.75 23.64
C ASN A 90 17.84 -9.93 25.15
N ALA A 91 18.22 -11.13 25.59
CA ALA A 91 18.46 -11.41 27.00
C ALA A 91 19.73 -10.76 27.56
N GLN A 92 20.75 -10.52 26.73
CA GLN A 92 22.09 -10.11 27.21
C GLN A 92 22.48 -8.69 26.81
N LEU A 93 22.03 -8.21 25.65
CA LEU A 93 22.57 -7.02 24.99
C LEU A 93 21.51 -5.97 24.61
N SER A 94 20.21 -6.27 24.67
CA SER A 94 19.17 -5.34 24.21
C SER A 94 19.18 -4.00 24.97
N GLU A 95 19.32 -4.04 26.30
CA GLU A 95 19.34 -2.83 27.13
C GLU A 95 20.56 -1.95 26.83
N GLN A 96 21.74 -2.57 26.66
CA GLN A 96 22.98 -1.87 26.34
C GLN A 96 22.97 -1.28 24.92
N SER A 97 22.44 -2.04 23.96
CA SER A 97 22.40 -1.64 22.54
C SER A 97 21.28 -0.65 22.23
N GLY A 98 20.23 -0.60 23.05
CA GLY A 98 19.03 0.20 22.79
C GLY A 98 18.15 -0.38 21.68
N ILE A 99 18.40 -1.62 21.24
CA ILE A 99 17.62 -2.30 20.20
C ILE A 99 17.10 -3.65 20.68
N ARG A 100 16.05 -4.15 20.03
CA ARG A 100 15.56 -5.52 20.21
C ARG A 100 15.47 -6.23 18.87
N LEU A 101 16.07 -7.41 18.78
CA LEU A 101 15.91 -8.30 17.63
C LEU A 101 14.56 -9.02 17.71
N VAL A 102 14.02 -9.43 16.58
CA VAL A 102 12.72 -10.11 16.51
C VAL A 102 12.89 -11.57 16.92
N ASP A 103 12.68 -11.85 18.21
CA ASP A 103 12.43 -13.21 18.73
C ASP A 103 10.91 -13.54 18.73
N GLU A 104 10.51 -14.69 19.27
CA GLU A 104 9.09 -15.10 19.35
C GLU A 104 8.21 -14.15 20.18
N LYS A 105 8.78 -13.49 21.20
CA LYS A 105 8.04 -12.54 22.04
C LYS A 105 7.87 -11.22 21.29
N VAL A 106 8.96 -10.71 20.72
CA VAL A 106 8.98 -9.46 19.95
C VAL A 106 8.14 -9.57 18.68
N LYS A 107 8.08 -10.74 18.04
CA LYS A 107 7.20 -10.99 16.89
C LYS A 107 5.72 -10.75 17.22
N LYS A 108 5.25 -11.25 18.36
CA LYS A 108 3.88 -11.01 18.84
C LYS A 108 3.64 -9.55 19.18
N GLU A 109 4.65 -8.87 19.74
CA GLU A 109 4.58 -7.44 20.04
C GLU A 109 4.44 -6.60 18.76
N ILE A 110 5.23 -6.89 17.72
CA ILE A 110 5.17 -6.19 16.43
C ILE A 110 3.77 -6.27 15.82
N GLU A 111 3.06 -7.40 15.97
CA GLU A 111 1.69 -7.53 15.46
C GLU A 111 0.75 -6.50 16.09
N ASP A 112 1.03 -5.99 17.29
CA ASP A 112 0.23 -4.98 17.99
C ASP A 112 0.74 -3.53 17.83
N LEU A 113 1.95 -3.34 17.27
CA LEU A 113 2.53 -2.00 17.11
C LEU A 113 1.88 -1.22 15.98
N ILE A 114 1.54 0.05 16.21
CA ILE A 114 1.06 0.92 15.15
C ILE A 114 2.23 1.31 14.24
N ILE A 115 2.14 0.95 12.96
CA ILE A 115 3.10 1.36 11.95
C ILE A 115 2.55 2.62 11.29
N PRO A 116 3.25 3.77 11.39
CA PRO A 116 2.81 4.97 10.72
C PRO A 116 2.90 4.78 9.20
N LEU A 117 1.80 5.00 8.50
CA LEU A 117 1.78 5.08 7.05
C LEU A 117 1.79 6.57 6.66
N PRO A 118 2.81 7.05 5.93
CA PRO A 118 2.80 8.40 5.41
C PRO A 118 1.55 8.57 4.54
N GLN A 119 0.75 9.58 4.86
CA GLN A 119 -0.39 9.99 4.05
C GLN A 119 0.00 11.25 3.30
N PRO A 120 0.05 11.23 1.96
CA PRO A 120 0.28 12.44 1.20
C PRO A 120 -0.79 13.47 1.53
N GLN A 121 -0.37 14.72 1.70
CA GLN A 121 -1.30 15.84 1.90
C GLN A 121 -1.67 16.39 0.54
N PHE A 122 -2.95 16.28 0.18
CA PHE A 122 -3.47 16.81 -1.07
C PHE A 122 -4.25 18.11 -0.82
N PRO A 123 -4.28 19.03 -1.79
CA PRO A 123 -5.24 20.13 -1.79
C PRO A 123 -6.68 19.59 -1.72
N VAL A 124 -7.48 20.17 -0.84
CA VAL A 124 -8.88 19.76 -0.61
C VAL A 124 -9.82 20.85 -1.12
N LEU A 125 -10.75 20.45 -2.00
CA LEU A 125 -11.87 21.25 -2.45
C LEU A 125 -13.10 20.91 -1.61
N GLU A 126 -13.82 21.92 -1.15
CA GLU A 126 -15.06 21.74 -0.39
C GLU A 126 -16.26 22.35 -1.11
N LYS A 127 -17.35 21.58 -1.18
CA LYS A 127 -18.59 22.02 -1.79
C LYS A 127 -19.78 21.31 -1.15
N ASP A 128 -20.66 22.10 -0.52
CA ASP A 128 -21.91 21.62 0.09
C ASP A 128 -21.72 20.45 1.06
N GLY A 129 -20.69 20.55 1.92
CA GLY A 129 -20.35 19.52 2.90
C GLY A 129 -19.53 18.34 2.35
N TYR A 130 -19.37 18.23 1.03
CA TYR A 130 -18.48 17.24 0.43
C TYR A 130 -17.06 17.77 0.30
N LYS A 131 -16.08 16.91 0.60
CA LYS A 131 -14.65 17.22 0.48
C LYS A 131 -14.00 16.31 -0.55
N PHE A 132 -13.19 16.92 -1.39
CA PHE A 132 -12.51 16.22 -2.46
C PHE A 132 -11.03 16.57 -2.51
N GLU A 133 -10.18 15.56 -2.49
CA GLU A 133 -8.74 15.69 -2.67
C GLU A 133 -8.39 15.71 -4.16
N VAL A 134 -7.42 16.55 -4.50
CA VAL A 134 -6.85 16.65 -5.84
C VAL A 134 -5.56 15.85 -5.88
N ASP A 135 -5.55 14.76 -6.65
CA ASP A 135 -4.36 13.93 -6.85
C ASP A 135 -3.76 14.24 -8.22
N VAL A 136 -2.64 14.98 -8.22
CA VAL A 136 -1.94 15.37 -9.46
C VAL A 136 -1.25 14.19 -10.13
N SER A 137 -0.73 13.23 -9.34
CA SER A 137 0.00 12.07 -9.87
C SER A 137 -0.93 11.16 -10.67
N LEU A 138 -2.16 10.99 -10.19
CA LEU A 138 -3.22 10.22 -10.84
C LEU A 138 -4.20 11.08 -11.66
N ARG A 139 -4.01 12.40 -11.72
CA ARG A 139 -4.86 13.39 -12.40
C ARG A 139 -6.35 13.18 -12.11
N GLU A 140 -6.72 13.11 -10.84
CA GLU A 140 -8.10 12.83 -10.44
C GLU A 140 -8.59 13.70 -9.28
N LEU A 141 -9.90 13.80 -9.18
CA LEU A 141 -10.59 14.32 -8.01
C LEU A 141 -11.21 13.15 -7.23
N ARG A 142 -10.95 13.06 -5.93
CA ARG A 142 -11.36 11.94 -5.09
C ARG A 142 -12.12 12.39 -3.84
N ASN A 143 -13.19 11.72 -3.48
CA ASN A 143 -13.92 11.98 -2.24
C ASN A 143 -13.10 11.55 -1.01
N VAL A 144 -12.94 12.45 -0.02
CA VAL A 144 -12.13 12.23 1.19
C VAL A 144 -12.67 11.09 2.07
N ASP A 145 -13.99 11.00 2.18
CA ASP A 145 -14.67 10.06 3.07
C ASP A 145 -14.91 8.71 2.39
N LYS A 146 -15.05 8.71 1.07
CA LYS A 146 -15.22 7.52 0.22
C LYS A 146 -14.14 7.47 -0.87
N PRO A 147 -12.88 7.08 -0.56
CA PRO A 147 -11.72 7.23 -1.45
C PRO A 147 -11.77 6.47 -2.78
N PHE A 148 -12.70 5.51 -2.92
CA PHE A 148 -12.93 4.87 -4.21
C PHE A 148 -13.90 5.63 -5.12
N ILE A 149 -14.64 6.61 -4.59
CA ILE A 149 -15.43 7.55 -5.38
C ILE A 149 -14.47 8.64 -5.88
N HIS A 150 -14.19 8.61 -7.17
CA HIS A 150 -13.30 9.55 -7.83
C HIS A 150 -13.71 9.77 -9.29
N ILE A 151 -13.11 10.76 -9.93
CA ILE A 151 -13.22 11.01 -11.37
C ILE A 151 -11.88 11.51 -11.91
N GLU A 152 -11.47 10.98 -13.05
CA GLU A 152 -10.30 11.49 -13.78
C GLU A 152 -10.59 12.90 -14.30
N LEU A 153 -9.64 13.82 -14.13
CA LEU A 153 -9.75 15.20 -14.62
C LEU A 153 -9.82 15.26 -16.15
N ASP A 154 -9.19 14.30 -16.83
CA ASP A 154 -9.19 14.18 -18.30
C ASP A 154 -10.57 13.85 -18.88
N ARG A 155 -11.51 13.41 -18.03
CA ARG A 155 -12.90 13.15 -18.40
C ARG A 155 -13.80 14.37 -18.21
N LEU A 156 -13.33 15.38 -17.49
CA LEU A 156 -14.13 16.57 -17.18
C LEU A 156 -14.14 17.54 -18.34
N LEU A 157 -15.28 18.20 -18.54
CA LEU A 157 -15.39 19.32 -19.47
C LEU A 157 -14.57 20.50 -18.94
N GLU A 158 -13.76 21.10 -19.79
CA GLU A 158 -13.11 22.39 -19.49
C GLU A 158 -13.95 23.56 -20.01
N LYS A 159 -14.26 24.52 -19.13
CA LYS A 159 -14.96 25.75 -19.48
C LYS A 159 -14.34 26.93 -18.76
N ASN A 160 -13.96 27.97 -19.51
CA ASN A 160 -13.34 29.19 -18.98
C ASN A 160 -12.08 28.92 -18.13
N GLY A 161 -11.25 27.95 -18.53
CA GLY A 161 -10.02 27.61 -17.82
C GLY A 161 -10.23 26.90 -16.47
N LYS A 162 -11.41 26.28 -16.28
CA LYS A 162 -11.75 25.44 -15.13
C LYS A 162 -12.27 24.09 -15.59
N TYR A 163 -12.03 23.05 -14.80
CA TYR A 163 -12.71 21.76 -14.96
C TYR A 163 -14.09 21.83 -14.32
N ILE A 164 -15.07 21.19 -14.97
CA ILE A 164 -16.45 21.13 -14.50
C ILE A 164 -16.77 19.69 -14.13
N ALA A 165 -17.08 19.48 -12.86
CA ALA A 165 -17.63 18.22 -12.35
C ALA A 165 -19.02 18.46 -11.77
N TYR A 166 -19.80 17.39 -11.67
CA TYR A 166 -21.13 17.39 -11.11
C TYR A 166 -21.17 16.41 -9.94
N ILE A 167 -21.57 16.91 -8.78
CA ILE A 167 -21.72 16.12 -7.56
C ILE A 167 -23.15 15.57 -7.54
N LEU A 168 -23.25 14.25 -7.51
CA LEU A 168 -24.48 13.48 -7.36
C LEU A 168 -24.69 13.08 -5.90
N ASP A 169 -25.70 12.24 -5.67
CA ASP A 169 -26.00 11.68 -4.37
C ASP A 169 -24.78 11.03 -3.72
N GLU A 170 -24.68 11.21 -2.41
CA GLU A 170 -23.60 10.69 -1.56
C GLU A 170 -22.18 11.13 -1.96
N GLY A 171 -22.05 12.23 -2.69
CA GLY A 171 -20.76 12.79 -3.08
C GLY A 171 -20.12 12.07 -4.26
N ARG A 172 -20.88 11.31 -5.06
CA ARG A 172 -20.43 10.74 -6.33
C ARG A 172 -20.15 11.85 -7.35
N LEU A 173 -19.12 11.66 -8.17
CA LEU A 173 -18.72 12.64 -9.18
C LEU A 173 -19.14 12.18 -10.57
N SER A 174 -19.54 13.12 -11.42
CA SER A 174 -19.89 12.89 -12.82
C SER A 174 -19.36 14.01 -13.70
N GLU A 175 -19.05 13.66 -14.95
CA GLU A 175 -18.72 14.60 -16.03
C GLU A 175 -19.98 15.27 -16.60
N TRP A 176 -21.17 14.71 -16.37
CA TRP A 176 -22.42 15.16 -17.01
C TRP A 176 -23.37 15.76 -15.98
N ASP A 177 -24.17 16.73 -16.42
CA ASP A 177 -25.25 17.31 -15.62
C ASP A 177 -26.45 16.36 -15.60
N HIS A 178 -26.87 15.94 -14.41
CA HIS A 178 -28.04 15.08 -14.22
C HIS A 178 -29.29 15.85 -13.76
N GLY A 179 -29.28 17.19 -13.90
CA GLY A 179 -30.39 18.08 -13.60
C GLY A 179 -30.56 18.42 -12.12
N ASN A 180 -30.38 17.42 -11.24
CA ASN A 180 -30.38 17.59 -9.78
C ASN A 180 -28.96 17.59 -9.18
N SER A 181 -27.94 17.54 -10.03
CA SER A 181 -26.54 17.47 -9.59
C SER A 181 -26.00 18.85 -9.21
N LEU A 182 -25.15 18.91 -8.19
CA LEU A 182 -24.48 20.15 -7.80
C LEU A 182 -23.23 20.37 -8.65
N LYS A 183 -23.19 21.50 -9.35
CA LYS A 183 -22.02 21.88 -10.15
C LYS A 183 -20.82 22.26 -9.26
N LEU A 184 -19.68 21.64 -9.54
CA LEU A 184 -18.37 21.92 -8.96
C LEU A 184 -17.45 22.49 -10.06
N GLU A 185 -16.95 23.70 -9.86
CA GLU A 185 -15.95 24.31 -10.73
C GLU A 185 -14.58 24.23 -10.07
N ILE A 186 -13.61 23.66 -10.77
CA ILE A 186 -12.30 23.33 -10.25
C ILE A 186 -11.28 24.11 -11.07
N ASP A 187 -10.42 24.90 -10.40
CA ASP A 187 -9.32 25.56 -11.10
C ASP A 187 -8.33 24.51 -11.65
N GLN A 188 -7.47 24.91 -12.59
CA GLN A 188 -6.48 24.01 -13.17
C GLN A 188 -5.42 23.56 -12.15
N LEU A 189 -4.82 22.38 -12.37
CA LEU A 189 -3.82 21.76 -11.50
C LEU A 189 -2.66 22.71 -11.19
N VAL A 190 -2.15 23.44 -12.19
CA VAL A 190 -1.09 24.45 -12.01
C VAL A 190 -1.45 25.55 -10.99
N LYS A 191 -2.75 25.77 -10.72
CA LYS A 191 -3.23 26.79 -9.77
C LYS A 191 -3.55 26.20 -8.40
N ILE A 192 -4.20 25.03 -8.37
CA ILE A 192 -4.67 24.41 -7.12
C ILE A 192 -3.59 23.62 -6.40
N ALA A 193 -2.65 23.02 -7.14
CA ALA A 193 -1.65 22.09 -6.64
C ALA A 193 -0.25 22.36 -7.25
N PRO A 194 0.26 23.61 -7.26
CA PRO A 194 1.49 23.94 -7.99
C PRO A 194 2.72 23.18 -7.49
N ASP A 195 2.80 22.87 -6.19
CA ASP A 195 3.92 22.10 -5.63
C ASP A 195 3.91 20.65 -6.13
N ASP A 196 2.73 20.02 -6.18
CA ASP A 196 2.58 18.65 -6.69
C ASP A 196 2.80 18.59 -8.21
N VAL A 197 2.30 19.58 -8.97
CA VAL A 197 2.58 19.68 -10.41
C VAL A 197 4.07 19.84 -10.65
N SER A 198 4.75 20.68 -9.87
CA SER A 198 6.21 20.84 -9.96
C SER A 198 6.93 19.50 -9.72
N LYS A 199 6.51 18.72 -8.71
CA LYS A 199 7.08 17.39 -8.41
C LYS A 199 6.83 16.39 -9.55
N VAL A 200 5.57 16.25 -9.99
CA VAL A 200 5.13 15.26 -10.99
C VAL A 200 5.76 15.51 -12.37
N TYR A 201 5.77 16.78 -12.81
CA TYR A 201 6.28 17.14 -14.13
C TYR A 201 7.76 17.51 -14.14
N GLY A 202 8.40 17.61 -12.96
CA GLY A 202 9.80 18.03 -12.84
C GLY A 202 10.06 19.45 -13.36
N ILE A 203 9.05 20.32 -13.28
CA ILE A 203 9.13 21.73 -13.72
C ILE A 203 9.20 22.60 -12.46
N PRO A 204 10.23 23.45 -12.27
CA PRO A 204 10.28 24.36 -11.14
C PRO A 204 9.01 25.20 -11.00
N LYS A 205 8.53 25.40 -9.77
CA LYS A 205 7.27 26.09 -9.45
C LYS A 205 7.15 27.48 -10.12
N ASP A 206 8.25 28.22 -10.18
CA ASP A 206 8.36 29.56 -10.80
C ASP A 206 8.31 29.53 -12.34
N LYS A 207 8.39 28.35 -12.93
CA LYS A 207 8.37 28.09 -14.38
C LYS A 207 7.15 27.27 -14.82
N LEU A 208 6.20 27.05 -13.92
CA LEU A 208 4.95 26.40 -14.29
C LEU A 208 4.21 27.24 -15.34
N PRO A 209 3.60 26.59 -16.34
CA PRO A 209 2.79 27.31 -17.32
C PRO A 209 1.54 27.91 -16.67
N GLU A 210 0.89 28.83 -17.39
CA GLU A 210 -0.37 29.41 -16.92
C GLU A 210 -1.53 28.41 -16.94
N THR A 211 -1.42 27.37 -17.78
CA THR A 211 -2.49 26.38 -17.98
C THR A 211 -2.02 24.93 -18.05
N ASP A 212 -2.90 24.00 -17.66
CA ASP A 212 -2.63 22.56 -17.70
C ASP A 212 -2.41 22.03 -19.14
N LYS A 213 -2.93 22.72 -20.17
CA LYS A 213 -2.76 22.33 -21.58
C LYS A 213 -1.32 22.43 -22.07
N GLU A 214 -0.51 23.21 -21.38
CA GLU A 214 0.90 23.43 -21.70
C GLU A 214 1.82 22.51 -20.90
N LEU A 215 1.28 21.77 -19.92
CA LEU A 215 2.05 20.78 -19.18
C LEU A 215 2.53 19.66 -20.12
N ARG A 216 3.81 19.33 -20.03
CA ARG A 216 4.45 18.25 -20.78
C ARG A 216 5.32 17.45 -19.83
N SER A 217 5.41 16.14 -20.09
CA SER A 217 6.34 15.27 -19.37
C SER A 217 7.76 15.82 -19.46
N ASN A 218 8.54 15.67 -18.38
CA ASN A 218 9.93 16.14 -18.36
C ASN A 218 10.73 15.47 -19.50
N PRO A 219 11.39 16.25 -20.39
CA PRO A 219 12.18 15.69 -21.48
C PRO A 219 13.25 14.70 -21.04
N GLU A 220 13.87 14.90 -19.87
CA GLU A 220 14.90 13.99 -19.35
C GLU A 220 14.30 12.62 -18.99
N TYR A 221 13.09 12.59 -18.42
CA TYR A 221 12.41 11.34 -18.09
C TYR A 221 12.05 10.57 -19.36
N ILE A 222 11.65 11.28 -20.42
CA ILE A 222 11.36 10.69 -21.72
C ILE A 222 12.62 10.05 -22.30
N VAL A 223 13.76 10.75 -22.29
CA VAL A 223 15.06 10.22 -22.75
C VAL A 223 15.48 9.00 -21.93
N ASP A 224 15.41 9.08 -20.60
CA ASP A 224 15.70 7.95 -19.70
C ASP A 224 14.85 6.72 -20.04
N ARG A 225 13.56 6.92 -20.31
CA ARG A 225 12.63 5.82 -20.59
C ARG A 225 12.76 5.27 -22.00
N ILE A 226 12.83 6.13 -23.02
CA ILE A 226 12.82 5.74 -24.44
C ILE A 226 14.20 5.27 -24.87
N ASP A 227 15.25 6.06 -24.61
CA ASP A 227 16.59 5.85 -25.16
C ASP A 227 17.44 4.96 -24.24
N LYS A 228 17.31 5.12 -22.91
CA LYS A 228 18.08 4.34 -21.93
C LYS A 228 17.32 3.12 -21.40
N GLY A 229 16.04 2.97 -21.73
CA GLY A 229 15.21 1.84 -21.33
C GLY A 229 14.91 1.78 -19.82
N LYS A 230 15.09 2.87 -19.08
CA LYS A 230 14.83 2.91 -17.63
C LYS A 230 13.34 2.73 -17.35
N LEU A 231 12.98 1.71 -16.57
CA LEU A 231 11.59 1.46 -16.20
C LEU A 231 11.13 2.47 -15.13
N PRO A 232 9.85 2.89 -15.16
CA PRO A 232 9.24 3.61 -14.05
C PRO A 232 9.28 2.78 -12.75
N VAL A 233 9.25 3.46 -11.62
CA VAL A 233 9.24 2.86 -10.28
C VAL A 233 7.91 3.15 -9.59
N MET A 234 7.34 2.14 -8.96
CA MET A 234 6.18 2.23 -8.08
C MET A 234 6.60 1.88 -6.66
N ARG A 235 6.45 2.84 -5.75
CA ARG A 235 6.67 2.65 -4.32
C ARG A 235 5.40 2.16 -3.66
N ILE A 236 5.46 1.04 -2.96
CA ILE A 236 4.37 0.55 -2.12
C ILE A 236 4.83 0.58 -0.67
N VAL A 237 4.38 1.60 0.07
CA VAL A 237 4.76 1.84 1.46
C VAL A 237 6.26 2.06 1.63
N ASP A 238 7.02 1.00 1.93
CA ASP A 238 8.44 1.03 2.25
C ASP A 238 9.29 0.18 1.27
N GLU A 239 8.72 -0.18 0.11
CA GLU A 239 9.42 -0.95 -0.93
C GLU A 239 9.18 -0.39 -2.34
N ASP A 240 10.26 -0.29 -3.12
CA ASP A 240 10.26 0.21 -4.49
C ASP A 240 10.27 -0.95 -5.50
N TYR A 241 9.41 -0.84 -6.51
CA TYR A 241 9.24 -1.85 -7.56
C TYR A 241 9.42 -1.23 -8.94
N TYR A 242 10.20 -1.89 -9.82
CA TYR A 242 10.16 -1.59 -11.25
C TYR A 242 8.81 -1.99 -11.83
N VAL A 243 8.23 -1.11 -12.64
CA VAL A 243 6.98 -1.36 -13.36
C VAL A 243 7.30 -2.02 -14.69
N ASP A 244 7.06 -3.32 -14.81
CA ASP A 244 7.21 -4.08 -16.05
C ASP A 244 5.83 -4.33 -16.68
N THR A 245 5.36 -3.36 -17.45
CA THR A 245 4.08 -3.44 -18.17
C THR A 245 4.05 -4.52 -19.25
N ARG A 246 5.22 -5.03 -19.68
CA ARG A 246 5.31 -6.07 -20.70
C ARG A 246 5.01 -7.44 -20.11
N LEU A 247 5.44 -7.67 -18.86
CA LEU A 247 5.12 -8.86 -18.09
C LEU A 247 3.87 -8.71 -17.23
N HIS A 248 3.30 -7.50 -17.14
CA HIS A 248 2.22 -7.17 -16.20
C HIS A 248 2.63 -7.46 -14.75
N GLU A 249 3.83 -7.01 -14.36
CA GLU A 249 4.40 -7.27 -13.02
C GLU A 249 5.03 -6.01 -12.43
N LEU A 250 4.90 -5.85 -11.11
CA LEU A 250 5.79 -5.02 -10.31
C LEU A 250 6.92 -5.89 -9.77
N ARG A 251 8.17 -5.53 -10.04
CA ARG A 251 9.35 -6.35 -9.69
C ARG A 251 10.19 -5.60 -8.67
N SER A 252 10.38 -6.17 -7.49
CA SER A 252 11.12 -5.49 -6.42
C SER A 252 12.52 -5.11 -6.89
N MET A 253 12.90 -3.85 -6.62
CA MET A 253 14.22 -3.34 -7.00
C MET A 253 15.33 -4.05 -6.24
N ASN A 254 15.07 -4.43 -4.99
CA ASN A 254 16.04 -5.06 -4.12
C ASN A 254 15.98 -6.60 -4.20
N LYS A 255 14.82 -7.16 -4.51
CA LYS A 255 14.60 -8.62 -4.52
C LYS A 255 14.01 -9.07 -5.86
N HIS A 256 14.85 -9.33 -6.86
CA HIS A 256 14.38 -9.63 -8.23
C HIS A 256 13.43 -10.84 -8.37
N TRP A 257 13.40 -11.76 -7.39
CA TRP A 257 12.43 -12.86 -7.34
C TRP A 257 11.06 -12.47 -6.77
N LYS A 258 10.99 -11.35 -6.03
CA LYS A 258 9.76 -10.82 -5.44
C LYS A 258 9.06 -9.97 -6.50
N LYS A 259 7.86 -10.42 -6.84
CA LYS A 259 7.02 -9.79 -7.87
C LYS A 259 5.57 -9.75 -7.43
N LEU A 260 4.86 -8.71 -7.85
CA LEU A 260 3.42 -8.59 -7.72
C LEU A 260 2.83 -8.59 -9.13
N GLU A 261 1.91 -9.49 -9.40
CA GLU A 261 1.25 -9.57 -10.70
C GLU A 261 0.18 -8.47 -10.77
N LEU A 262 0.24 -7.63 -11.81
CA LEU A 262 -0.75 -6.60 -12.13
C LEU A 262 -1.95 -7.25 -12.83
N ILE A 263 -2.65 -8.11 -12.09
CA ILE A 263 -3.88 -8.73 -12.55
C ILE A 263 -5.03 -7.77 -12.25
N ASP A 264 -5.96 -7.69 -13.20
CA ASP A 264 -7.23 -7.00 -13.02
C ASP A 264 -8.10 -7.82 -12.05
N ASN A 265 -7.92 -7.57 -10.75
CA ASN A 265 -8.59 -8.25 -9.64
C ASN A 265 -9.39 -7.25 -8.79
N GLY A 266 -9.73 -6.09 -9.36
CA GLY A 266 -10.63 -5.15 -8.73
C GLY A 266 -11.91 -5.88 -8.31
N PRO A 267 -12.49 -5.55 -7.14
CA PRO A 267 -13.83 -6.00 -6.80
C PRO A 267 -14.77 -5.67 -7.97
N GLU A 268 -15.70 -6.56 -8.33
CA GLU A 268 -16.69 -6.35 -9.43
C GLU A 268 -17.39 -4.97 -9.34
N ALA A 269 -17.46 -4.37 -8.15
CA ALA A 269 -17.97 -3.02 -7.93
C ALA A 269 -17.15 -1.89 -8.61
N PHE A 270 -15.97 -2.17 -9.17
CA PHE A 270 -15.08 -1.19 -9.79
C PHE A 270 -14.87 -1.41 -11.30
N GLU A 271 -15.72 -2.20 -11.97
CA GLU A 271 -15.61 -2.55 -13.41
C GLU A 271 -15.45 -1.37 -14.39
N ALA A 272 -15.73 -0.13 -13.97
CA ALA A 272 -15.54 1.08 -14.78
C ALA A 272 -14.17 1.77 -14.58
N ASP A 273 -13.37 1.33 -13.61
CA ASP A 273 -12.05 1.89 -13.26
C ASP A 273 -10.96 0.86 -13.60
N CYS A 274 -10.01 1.23 -14.47
CA CYS A 274 -8.92 0.34 -14.91
C CYS A 274 -7.76 0.24 -13.90
N LYS A 275 -7.96 0.71 -12.66
CA LYS A 275 -6.95 0.67 -11.60
C LYS A 275 -6.85 -0.71 -10.95
N HIS A 276 -5.65 -1.03 -10.49
CA HIS A 276 -5.42 -2.25 -9.73
C HIS A 276 -5.57 -1.98 -8.23
N VAL A 277 -6.49 -2.69 -7.58
CA VAL A 277 -6.81 -2.53 -6.17
C VAL A 277 -6.53 -3.83 -5.42
N TYR A 278 -5.71 -3.77 -4.37
CA TYR A 278 -5.36 -4.95 -3.56
C TYR A 278 -5.45 -4.65 -2.07
N LEU A 279 -5.91 -5.62 -1.28
CA LEU A 279 -5.65 -5.59 0.16
C LEU A 279 -4.20 -5.98 0.40
N TYR A 280 -3.43 -5.10 1.04
CA TYR A 280 -1.99 -5.24 1.21
C TYR A 280 -1.63 -5.25 2.69
N ASP A 281 -0.91 -6.28 3.11
CA ASP A 281 -0.27 -6.36 4.42
C ASP A 281 1.08 -5.65 4.33
N TYR A 282 1.14 -4.43 4.85
CA TYR A 282 2.31 -3.58 4.75
C TYR A 282 3.40 -3.94 5.77
N LEU A 283 3.08 -4.70 6.82
CA LEU A 283 4.08 -5.21 7.75
C LEU A 283 4.85 -6.39 7.14
N ASN A 284 4.20 -7.24 6.34
CA ASN A 284 4.85 -8.39 5.71
C ASN A 284 5.06 -8.20 4.19
N ARG A 285 4.67 -7.03 3.66
CA ARG A 285 4.80 -6.62 2.26
C ARG A 285 4.23 -7.65 1.28
N GLN A 286 2.98 -8.04 1.50
CA GLN A 286 2.30 -9.09 0.74
C GLN A 286 0.84 -8.74 0.42
N ILE A 287 0.35 -9.23 -0.73
CA ILE A 287 -1.07 -9.13 -1.09
C ILE A 287 -1.87 -10.17 -0.29
N VAL A 288 -2.91 -9.71 0.39
CA VAL A 288 -3.86 -10.57 1.09
C VAL A 288 -4.87 -11.11 0.08
N LYS A 289 -4.72 -12.39 -0.24
CA LYS A 289 -5.65 -13.11 -1.14
C LYS A 289 -6.98 -13.40 -0.43
N ASN A 290 -8.05 -13.56 -1.21
CA ASN A 290 -9.37 -13.97 -0.74
C ASN A 290 -9.95 -13.07 0.38
N PHE A 291 -9.64 -11.77 0.35
CA PHE A 291 -10.09 -10.85 1.40
C PHE A 291 -11.63 -10.77 1.51
N ASN A 292 -12.35 -11.15 0.45
CA ASN A 292 -13.82 -11.23 0.41
C ASN A 292 -14.43 -12.26 1.38
N GLU A 293 -13.63 -13.19 1.93
CA GLU A 293 -14.04 -14.23 2.88
C GLU A 293 -13.67 -13.91 4.33
N LEU A 294 -12.97 -12.79 4.56
CA LEU A 294 -12.49 -12.40 5.87
C LEU A 294 -13.66 -12.18 6.83
N THR A 295 -13.44 -12.61 8.07
CA THR A 295 -14.36 -12.35 9.19
C THR A 295 -13.76 -11.43 10.24
N GLU A 296 -12.57 -10.91 10.01
CA GLU A 296 -11.92 -9.91 10.84
C GLU A 296 -10.97 -9.11 9.95
N VAL A 297 -10.73 -7.84 10.31
CA VAL A 297 -9.77 -7.00 9.62
C VAL A 297 -8.37 -7.48 10.02
N PRO A 298 -7.53 -7.94 9.08
CA PRO A 298 -6.17 -8.31 9.42
C PRO A 298 -5.40 -7.07 9.87
N LYS A 299 -4.56 -7.22 10.88
CA LYS A 299 -3.69 -6.11 11.33
C LYS A 299 -2.72 -5.75 10.21
N HIS A 300 -2.26 -4.51 10.25
CA HIS A 300 -1.30 -3.97 9.30
C HIS A 300 -1.71 -4.11 7.83
N THR A 301 -3.02 -4.00 7.57
CA THR A 301 -3.54 -4.02 6.21
C THR A 301 -4.17 -2.70 5.81
N ALA A 302 -3.98 -2.33 4.56
CA ALA A 302 -4.65 -1.23 3.89
C ALA A 302 -4.93 -1.64 2.45
N PHE A 303 -5.91 -1.01 1.81
CA PHE A 303 -6.01 -1.14 0.37
C PHE A 303 -4.92 -0.31 -0.29
N ILE A 304 -4.18 -0.91 -1.22
CA ILE A 304 -3.35 -0.18 -2.16
C ILE A 304 -4.13 0.01 -3.45
N VAL A 305 -4.05 1.21 -4.01
CA VAL A 305 -4.58 1.52 -5.34
C VAL A 305 -3.42 1.91 -6.21
N LEU A 306 -3.29 1.18 -7.31
CA LEU A 306 -2.29 1.40 -8.32
C LEU A 306 -2.95 1.97 -9.58
N PRO A 307 -2.28 2.89 -10.30
CA PRO A 307 -2.76 3.39 -11.58
C PRO A 307 -2.96 2.26 -12.60
N ASP A 308 -3.68 2.57 -13.68
CA ASP A 308 -3.76 1.69 -14.83
C ASP A 308 -2.42 1.65 -15.59
N LEU A 309 -2.26 0.67 -16.49
CA LEU A 309 -1.02 0.45 -17.24
C LEU A 309 -0.62 1.63 -18.13
N ASN A 310 -1.58 2.42 -18.64
CA ASN A 310 -1.28 3.58 -19.46
C ASN A 310 -0.69 4.72 -18.62
N SER A 311 -1.22 4.91 -17.41
CA SER A 311 -0.69 5.88 -16.45
C SER A 311 0.67 5.45 -15.89
N PHE A 312 0.87 4.15 -15.67
CA PHE A 312 2.12 3.57 -15.18
C PHE A 312 3.32 3.77 -16.11
N ASP A 313 3.17 3.41 -17.39
CA ASP A 313 4.22 3.52 -18.40
C ASP A 313 3.58 3.93 -19.74
N PRO A 314 3.27 5.22 -19.91
CA PRO A 314 2.65 5.72 -21.13
C PRO A 314 3.48 5.48 -22.38
N VAL A 315 4.80 5.33 -22.23
CA VAL A 315 5.70 4.99 -23.33
C VAL A 315 5.47 3.55 -23.79
N ALA A 316 5.46 2.58 -22.87
CA ALA A 316 5.20 1.18 -23.20
C ALA A 316 3.78 0.99 -23.74
N ALA A 317 2.79 1.62 -23.12
CA ALA A 317 1.41 1.59 -23.57
C ALA A 317 1.26 2.23 -24.97
N GLY A 318 1.92 3.36 -25.23
CA GLY A 318 1.93 4.01 -26.54
C GLY A 318 2.50 3.11 -27.65
N ARG A 319 3.63 2.45 -27.37
CA ARG A 319 4.21 1.43 -28.27
C ARG A 319 3.23 0.30 -28.54
N LYS A 320 2.52 -0.19 -27.52
CA LYS A 320 1.59 -1.33 -27.62
C LYS A 320 0.32 -0.98 -28.40
N LEU A 321 -0.29 0.19 -28.11
CA LEU A 321 -1.60 0.58 -28.64
C LEU A 321 -1.53 1.34 -29.96
N TYR A 322 -0.50 2.16 -30.16
CA TYR A 322 -0.41 3.10 -31.28
C TYR A 322 0.86 2.93 -32.12
N ASN A 323 1.75 2.01 -31.75
CA ASN A 323 3.09 1.88 -32.36
C ASN A 323 3.90 3.19 -32.30
N ASP A 324 3.66 4.02 -31.28
CA ASP A 324 4.32 5.30 -31.07
C ASP A 324 4.58 5.51 -29.56
N PRO A 325 5.85 5.56 -29.13
CA PRO A 325 6.19 5.77 -27.71
C PRO A 325 5.75 7.13 -27.16
N TYR A 326 5.37 8.09 -28.00
CA TYR A 326 4.96 9.44 -27.58
C TYR A 326 3.43 9.61 -27.50
N ALA A 327 2.66 8.68 -28.09
CA ALA A 327 1.22 8.85 -28.31
C ALA A 327 0.40 9.17 -27.05
N LEU A 328 0.85 8.70 -25.88
CA LEU A 328 0.13 8.86 -24.61
C LEU A 328 0.70 9.93 -23.67
N LEU A 329 1.88 10.51 -23.99
CA LEU A 329 2.60 11.42 -23.08
C LEU A 329 1.92 12.78 -22.88
N ASN A 330 0.96 13.14 -23.75
CA ASN A 330 0.13 14.34 -23.58
C ASN A 330 -1.01 14.14 -22.58
N LYS A 331 -1.46 12.88 -22.40
CA LYS A 331 -2.54 12.53 -21.49
C LYS A 331 -1.99 12.12 -20.13
N TYR A 332 -1.03 11.20 -20.14
CA TYR A 332 -0.44 10.61 -18.94
C TYR A 332 1.00 11.13 -18.77
N PRO A 333 1.29 11.94 -17.75
CA PRO A 333 2.64 12.41 -17.52
C PRO A 333 3.55 11.25 -17.13
N LEU A 334 4.71 11.14 -17.79
CA LEU A 334 5.71 10.15 -17.46
C LEU A 334 6.36 10.50 -16.12
N GLN A 335 6.16 9.64 -15.12
CA GLN A 335 6.70 9.81 -13.77
C GLN A 335 7.75 8.71 -13.51
N PRO A 336 8.99 9.07 -13.15
CA PRO A 336 10.04 8.08 -12.90
C PRO A 336 9.80 7.32 -11.59
N LEU A 337 9.13 7.95 -10.63
CA LEU A 337 8.72 7.38 -9.35
C LEU A 337 7.27 7.79 -9.07
N MET A 338 6.43 6.81 -8.80
CA MET A 338 5.06 6.96 -8.33
C MET A 338 4.92 6.29 -6.96
N GLU A 339 3.97 6.76 -6.17
CA GLU A 339 3.64 6.17 -4.87
C GLU A 339 2.25 5.55 -4.92
N ALA A 340 2.12 4.32 -4.42
CA ALA A 340 0.85 3.63 -4.33
C ALA A 340 -0.02 4.35 -3.32
N ARG A 341 -1.26 4.60 -3.73
CA ARG A 341 -2.25 5.20 -2.84
C ARG A 341 -2.65 4.19 -1.78
N LEU A 342 -2.63 4.64 -0.53
CA LEU A 342 -3.12 3.87 0.61
C LEU A 342 -4.54 4.30 0.98
N VAL A 343 -5.45 3.35 1.10
CA VAL A 343 -6.83 3.56 1.54
C VAL A 343 -7.06 2.77 2.83
N PRO A 344 -7.29 3.45 3.97
CA PRO A 344 -7.62 2.81 5.23
C PRO A 344 -8.89 1.97 5.10
N ILE A 345 -8.89 0.79 5.73
CA ILE A 345 -9.98 -0.20 5.60
C ILE A 345 -11.31 0.35 6.09
N GLU A 346 -11.28 1.22 7.09
CA GLU A 346 -12.45 1.89 7.68
C GLU A 346 -13.20 2.76 6.65
N LYS A 347 -12.52 3.19 5.59
CA LYS A 347 -13.08 3.99 4.48
C LYS A 347 -13.51 3.13 3.29
N THR A 348 -13.58 1.81 3.45
CA THR A 348 -13.86 0.86 2.36
C THR A 348 -15.09 -0.01 2.65
N TYR A 349 -15.60 -0.65 1.60
CA TYR A 349 -16.69 -1.63 1.70
C TYR A 349 -16.29 -2.92 2.45
N LEU A 350 -14.99 -3.13 2.74
CA LEU A 350 -14.52 -4.36 3.40
C LEU A 350 -15.07 -4.50 4.82
N ALA A 351 -15.27 -3.38 5.53
CA ALA A 351 -15.88 -3.40 6.86
C ALA A 351 -17.29 -4.01 6.84
N GLU A 352 -18.13 -3.58 5.89
CA GLU A 352 -19.47 -4.12 5.67
C GLU A 352 -19.41 -5.59 5.24
N ARG A 353 -18.48 -5.93 4.34
CA ARG A 353 -18.28 -7.31 3.87
C ARG A 353 -17.91 -8.26 5.00
N ILE A 354 -17.02 -7.84 5.91
CA ILE A 354 -16.63 -8.63 7.08
C ILE A 354 -17.83 -8.87 7.99
N GLN A 355 -18.66 -7.84 8.22
CA GLN A 355 -19.87 -7.98 9.03
C GLN A 355 -20.84 -9.01 8.40
N TYR A 356 -21.08 -8.89 7.10
CA TYR A 356 -21.88 -9.86 6.34
C TYR A 356 -21.33 -11.30 6.46
N ASN A 357 -20.01 -11.47 6.33
CA ASN A 357 -19.36 -12.78 6.43
C ASN A 357 -19.50 -13.40 7.84
N LYS A 358 -19.42 -12.58 8.90
CA LYS A 358 -19.64 -13.03 10.29
C LYS A 358 -21.07 -13.57 10.45
N GLU A 359 -22.05 -12.82 9.98
CA GLU A 359 -23.47 -13.19 10.06
C GLU A 359 -23.76 -14.47 9.27
N LYS A 360 -23.22 -14.57 8.04
CA LYS A 360 -23.32 -15.78 7.22
C LYS A 360 -22.76 -17.02 7.94
N LYS A 361 -21.57 -16.93 8.55
CA LYS A 361 -20.97 -18.04 9.31
C LYS A 361 -21.81 -18.43 10.54
N LEU A 362 -22.45 -17.48 11.21
CA LEU A 362 -23.34 -17.77 12.35
C LEU A 362 -24.60 -18.52 11.90
N LEU A 363 -25.23 -18.08 10.81
CA LEU A 363 -26.39 -18.75 10.23
C LEU A 363 -26.06 -20.20 9.81
N GLU A 364 -24.95 -20.42 9.12
CA GLU A 364 -24.49 -21.76 8.72
C GLU A 364 -24.25 -22.69 9.92
N LYS A 365 -23.66 -22.18 11.01
CA LYS A 365 -23.48 -22.95 12.25
C LYS A 365 -24.83 -23.33 12.87
N SER A 366 -25.78 -22.39 12.93
CA SER A 366 -27.12 -22.66 13.49
C SER A 366 -27.91 -23.70 12.68
N SER A 367 -27.81 -23.68 11.35
CA SER A 367 -28.49 -24.62 10.46
C SER A 367 -27.88 -26.02 10.56
N LYS A 368 -26.55 -26.13 10.69
CA LYS A 368 -25.88 -27.42 10.93
C LYS A 368 -26.24 -28.02 12.29
N VAL A 369 -26.37 -27.21 13.33
CA VAL A 369 -26.78 -27.67 14.68
C VAL A 369 -28.21 -28.24 14.66
N LYS A 370 -29.15 -27.61 13.95
CA LYS A 370 -30.52 -28.13 13.78
C LYS A 370 -30.55 -29.49 13.06
N LEU A 371 -29.79 -29.63 11.97
CA LEU A 371 -29.71 -30.90 11.21
C LEU A 371 -29.11 -32.05 12.05
N VAL A 372 -28.14 -31.77 12.92
CA VAL A 372 -27.55 -32.77 13.83
C VAL A 372 -28.50 -33.14 14.97
N SER A 373 -29.28 -32.19 15.50
CA SER A 373 -30.29 -32.47 16.54
C SER A 373 -31.48 -33.28 16.01
N ASP A 374 -31.86 -33.07 14.75
CA ASP A 374 -32.95 -33.81 14.11
C ASP A 374 -32.52 -35.25 13.76
N ASN A 375 -31.27 -35.45 13.33
CA ASN A 375 -30.73 -36.80 13.06
C ASN A 375 -30.45 -37.63 14.33
N LYS A 376 -30.18 -37.01 15.49
CA LYS A 376 -30.00 -37.74 16.76
C LYS A 376 -31.31 -38.29 17.36
N LYS A 377 -32.49 -37.83 16.91
CA LYS A 377 -33.79 -38.32 17.42
C LYS A 377 -34.27 -39.64 16.79
N ILE A 378 -33.55 -40.24 15.84
CA ILE A 378 -34.05 -41.40 15.07
C ILE A 378 -33.45 -42.77 15.47
N ILE A 379 -32.41 -42.85 16.31
CA ILE A 379 -31.89 -44.16 16.76
C ILE A 379 -32.51 -44.56 18.11
N LYS A 380 -33.72 -45.13 18.08
CA LYS A 380 -34.20 -45.97 19.19
C LYS A 380 -33.52 -47.35 19.07
N PRO A 381 -32.86 -47.89 20.12
CA PRO A 381 -32.29 -49.23 20.05
C PRO A 381 -33.41 -50.25 19.81
N GLY A 382 -33.29 -51.01 18.73
CA GLY A 382 -34.19 -52.11 18.41
C GLY A 382 -34.22 -53.14 19.53
N LYS A 383 -35.41 -53.46 20.03
CA LYS A 383 -35.65 -54.56 20.97
C LYS A 383 -35.06 -55.85 20.39
N LYS A 384 -33.99 -56.38 21.00
CA LYS A 384 -33.56 -57.77 20.81
C LYS A 384 -34.63 -58.69 21.40
N ASN A 385 -35.40 -59.34 20.53
CA ASN A 385 -36.29 -60.44 20.90
C ASN A 385 -35.45 -61.70 21.15
N ASN A 386 -35.21 -62.02 22.42
CA ASN A 386 -34.81 -63.36 22.84
C ASN A 386 -36.07 -64.23 23.00
N LYS A 387 -36.26 -65.18 22.09
CA LYS A 387 -37.08 -66.37 22.33
C LYS A 387 -36.29 -67.59 21.88
N GLY A 388 -35.71 -68.29 22.86
CA GLY A 388 -35.45 -69.72 22.75
C GLY A 388 -36.55 -70.44 23.54
N ASN A 389 -37.18 -71.43 22.92
CA ASN A 389 -37.67 -72.64 23.57
C ASN A 389 -38.05 -73.70 22.52
N GLY A 390 -37.24 -74.76 22.46
CA GLY A 390 -37.67 -76.16 22.55
C GLY A 390 -38.57 -76.75 21.45
N LEU A 391 -37.97 -77.64 20.66
CA LEU A 391 -38.54 -78.75 19.86
C LEU A 391 -39.32 -79.76 20.75
N PRO A 392 -40.19 -80.63 20.18
CA PRO A 392 -39.73 -81.93 19.65
C PRO A 392 -40.51 -82.52 18.45
N PHE A 393 -39.79 -83.06 17.47
CA PHE A 393 -39.82 -84.43 16.94
C PHE A 393 -39.25 -84.49 15.52
#